data_AF-A0A7J7JCZ7-F1
#
_entry.id   AF-A0A7J7JCZ7-F1
#
_cell.length_a   1.000
_cell.length_b   1.000
_cell.length_c   1.000
_cell.angle_alpha   90.00
_cell.angle_beta   90.00
_cell.angle_gamma   90.00
#
_symmetry.space_group_name_H-M   'P 1'
#
loop_
_entity.id
_entity.type
_entity.pdbx_description
1 polymer ?
#
loop_
_entity_poly.entity_id
_entity_poly.type
_entity_poly.pdbx_seq_one_letter_code
_entity_poly.pdbx_strand_id
1 'polypeptide(L)'
;MAENTQLDATGRDPLVFYLFDVDGTLTEVRKTISREMMEFMQEIRKKVYCGIVSGSDLENVNQQLRGQAVEKFDYVFTENGLTYHRNGKLTLKTNICNYLGEEKLQEVLDFCLKYLSELKLPIKRGQFIELRSGLINVCPMGRNCTNDEREIFINYDKEHHVRENFIAELSQKFNDAGLVYSRGGQISFDIYPRGWNKRYCLDHIDADGFEDIHFFGDRCEPGGTDYDIYKDPRVTGHKITGPDDLKKKIQEIILKES
;
A
#
# COMPACT_ATOMS: atom_id res chain seq x y z
N MET A 1 8.35 36.03 2.08
CA MET A 1 7.15 36.86 2.31
C MET A 1 6.09 35.88 2.72
N ALA A 2 5.71 35.86 4.00
CA ALA A 2 4.71 34.94 4.52
C ALA A 2 3.35 35.31 3.91
N GLU A 3 2.83 34.45 3.04
CA GLU A 3 1.42 34.54 2.67
C GLU A 3 0.59 34.24 3.91
N ASN A 4 -0.44 35.06 4.11
CA ASN A 4 -1.29 35.03 5.28
C ASN A 4 -2.19 33.79 5.16
N THR A 5 -1.71 32.63 5.63
CA THR A 5 -2.46 31.36 5.57
C THR A 5 -3.80 31.52 6.26
N GLN A 6 -4.89 31.57 5.48
CA GLN A 6 -6.24 31.59 6.05
C GLN A 6 -6.56 30.22 6.63
N LEU A 7 -6.51 30.13 7.95
CA LEU A 7 -6.95 28.93 8.66
C LEU A 7 -8.44 28.67 8.42
N ASP A 8 -8.82 27.40 8.36
CA ASP A 8 -10.21 26.98 8.27
C ASP A 8 -10.99 27.22 9.58
N ALA A 9 -12.28 26.90 9.59
CA ALA A 9 -13.13 27.08 10.76
C ALA A 9 -12.70 26.27 12.01
N THR A 10 -11.77 25.33 11.84
CA THR A 10 -11.20 24.50 12.90
C THR A 10 -9.80 24.93 13.32
N GLY A 11 -9.26 26.00 12.72
CA GLY A 11 -7.93 26.53 13.02
C GLY A 11 -6.79 25.77 12.32
N ARG A 12 -7.10 24.98 11.28
CA ARG A 12 -6.11 24.24 10.49
C ARG A 12 -5.78 24.98 9.21
N ASP A 13 -4.57 24.79 8.68
CA ASP A 13 -4.26 25.17 7.31
C ASP A 13 -5.05 24.25 6.34
N PRO A 14 -5.98 24.79 5.53
CA PRO A 14 -6.79 23.98 4.63
C PRO A 14 -6.00 23.42 3.42
N LEU A 15 -4.81 23.96 3.14
CA LEU A 15 -4.02 23.60 1.96
C LEU A 15 -2.95 22.55 2.25
N VAL A 16 -2.68 22.26 3.53
CA VAL A 16 -1.60 21.34 3.95
C VAL A 16 -2.16 20.00 4.40
N PHE A 17 -1.61 18.93 3.86
CA PHE A 17 -1.97 17.55 4.18
C PHE A 17 -0.74 16.70 4.51
N TYR A 18 -0.74 16.10 5.71
CA TYR A 18 0.31 15.16 6.11
C TYR A 18 -0.20 13.73 6.03
N LEU A 19 0.45 12.94 5.17
CA LEU A 19 0.14 11.54 4.91
C LEU A 19 1.24 10.63 5.45
N PHE A 20 0.86 9.68 6.30
CA PHE A 20 1.81 8.80 6.98
C PHE A 20 1.65 7.35 6.55
N ASP A 21 2.76 6.67 6.26
CA ASP A 21 2.81 5.23 6.45
C ASP A 21 2.61 4.86 7.94
N VAL A 22 2.22 3.62 8.21
CA VAL A 22 1.96 3.10 9.55
C VAL A 22 3.17 2.35 10.12
N ASP A 23 3.60 1.26 9.47
CA ASP A 23 4.51 0.26 10.06
C ASP A 23 5.98 0.60 9.84
N GLY A 24 6.70 1.01 10.89
CA GLY A 24 8.07 1.54 10.77
C GLY A 24 8.11 3.07 10.71
N THR A 25 6.96 3.71 10.48
CA THR A 25 6.82 5.17 10.42
C THR A 25 6.12 5.74 11.65
N LEU A 26 4.81 5.47 11.84
CA LEU A 26 4.08 5.86 13.04
C LEU A 26 4.34 4.91 14.22
N THR A 27 4.64 3.64 13.92
CA THR A 27 4.96 2.62 14.91
C THR A 27 6.36 2.09 14.69
N GLU A 28 6.94 1.48 15.71
CA GLU A 28 8.01 0.52 15.46
C GLU A 28 7.46 -0.67 14.64
N VAL A 29 8.35 -1.33 13.89
CA VAL A 29 7.99 -2.43 12.99
C VAL A 29 7.23 -3.54 13.74
N ARG A 30 6.01 -3.83 13.28
CA ARG A 30 5.02 -4.79 13.81
C ARG A 30 4.62 -4.54 15.26
N LYS A 31 4.74 -3.31 15.74
CA LYS A 31 4.32 -2.94 17.10
C LYS A 31 3.12 -2.01 17.09
N THR A 32 2.48 -1.91 18.24
CA THR A 32 1.44 -0.92 18.50
C THR A 32 2.07 0.44 18.76
N ILE A 33 1.45 1.51 18.26
CA ILE A 33 1.85 2.90 18.49
C ILE A 33 1.97 3.21 20.00
N SER A 34 2.96 4.03 20.37
CA SER A 34 3.07 4.53 21.74
C SER A 34 1.98 5.57 22.01
N ARG A 35 1.59 5.74 23.29
CA ARG A 35 0.59 6.77 23.67
C ARG A 35 1.11 8.16 23.35
N GLU A 36 2.36 8.43 23.69
CA GLU A 36 3.03 9.70 23.42
C GLU A 36 3.05 10.04 21.93
N MET A 37 3.30 9.05 21.05
CA MET A 37 3.27 9.28 19.61
C MET A 37 1.85 9.59 19.12
N MET A 38 0.84 8.87 19.62
CA MET A 38 -0.55 9.16 19.27
C MET A 38 -0.98 10.55 19.75
N GLU A 39 -0.63 10.94 20.97
CA GLU A 39 -0.88 12.27 21.53
C GLU A 39 -0.23 13.35 20.66
N PHE A 40 1.04 13.15 20.27
CA PHE A 40 1.72 14.03 19.33
C PHE A 40 0.97 14.15 18.00
N MET A 41 0.53 13.04 17.39
CA MET A 41 -0.25 13.06 16.15
C MET A 41 -1.57 13.83 16.29
N GLN A 42 -2.24 13.74 17.45
CA GLN A 42 -3.45 14.52 17.71
C GLN A 42 -3.16 16.02 17.84
N GLU A 43 -2.00 16.43 18.36
CA GLU A 43 -1.58 17.83 18.35
C GLU A 43 -1.27 18.33 16.93
N ILE A 44 -0.66 17.49 16.08
CA ILE A 44 -0.43 17.83 14.67
C ILE A 44 -1.75 18.00 13.91
N ARG A 45 -2.70 17.09 14.14
CA ARG A 45 -4.03 17.13 13.51
C ARG A 45 -4.83 18.40 13.84
N LYS A 46 -4.52 19.12 14.92
CA LYS A 46 -5.16 20.42 15.22
C LYS A 46 -4.65 21.55 14.32
N LYS A 47 -3.53 21.36 13.61
CA LYS A 47 -2.87 22.38 12.79
C LYS A 47 -3.02 22.13 11.29
N VAL A 48 -3.03 20.86 10.88
CA VAL A 48 -3.10 20.44 9.47
C VAL A 48 -4.00 19.22 9.33
N TYR A 49 -4.41 18.90 8.10
CA TYR A 49 -5.11 17.65 7.83
C TYR A 49 -4.14 16.46 7.90
N CYS A 50 -4.55 15.38 8.57
CA CYS A 50 -3.71 14.21 8.76
C CYS A 50 -4.38 12.96 8.19
N GLY A 51 -3.62 12.17 7.44
CA GLY A 51 -4.06 10.88 6.92
C GLY A 51 -3.04 9.77 7.08
N ILE A 52 -3.50 8.53 7.06
CA ILE A 52 -2.64 7.35 7.03
C ILE A 52 -2.87 6.51 5.77
N VAL A 53 -1.82 5.87 5.27
CA VAL A 53 -1.88 4.92 4.17
C VAL A 53 -1.11 3.64 4.51
N SER A 54 -1.80 2.50 4.40
CA SER A 54 -1.22 1.18 4.65
C SER A 54 -1.66 0.18 3.58
N GLY A 55 -0.78 -0.76 3.24
CA GLY A 55 -1.13 -1.90 2.40
C GLY A 55 -1.96 -2.96 3.14
N SER A 56 -2.07 -2.86 4.47
CA SER A 56 -2.86 -3.77 5.30
C SER A 56 -4.34 -3.37 5.35
N ASP A 57 -5.20 -4.32 5.73
CA ASP A 57 -6.60 -4.05 6.04
C ASP A 57 -6.79 -3.19 7.31
N LEU A 58 -8.03 -2.72 7.50
CA LEU A 58 -8.38 -1.86 8.63
C LEU A 58 -8.23 -2.55 9.99
N GLU A 59 -8.40 -3.86 10.08
CA GLU A 59 -8.26 -4.59 11.33
C GLU A 59 -6.80 -4.54 11.82
N ASN A 60 -5.86 -4.86 10.93
CA ASN A 60 -4.43 -4.78 11.21
C ASN A 60 -3.99 -3.35 11.56
N VAL A 61 -4.45 -2.36 10.79
CA VAL A 61 -4.16 -0.94 11.08
C VAL A 61 -4.71 -0.53 12.45
N ASN A 62 -5.93 -0.96 12.79
CA ASN A 62 -6.49 -0.68 14.12
C ASN A 62 -5.69 -1.33 15.24
N GLN A 63 -5.20 -2.56 15.08
CA GLN A 63 -4.33 -3.20 16.07
C GLN A 63 -3.04 -2.40 16.30
N GLN A 64 -2.44 -1.86 15.23
CA GLN A 64 -1.26 -1.00 15.32
C GLN A 64 -1.57 0.36 15.96
N LEU A 65 -2.73 0.95 15.70
CA LEU A 65 -3.08 2.31 16.15
C LEU A 65 -3.90 2.39 17.44
N ARG A 66 -3.98 1.29 18.21
CA ARG A 66 -4.79 1.17 19.44
C ARG A 66 -6.28 1.40 19.20
N GLY A 67 -6.79 0.82 18.12
CA GLY A 67 -8.16 0.96 17.63
C GLY A 67 -8.48 2.37 17.13
N GLN A 68 -9.65 2.51 16.54
CA GLN A 68 -10.24 3.81 16.18
C GLN A 68 -9.38 4.66 15.23
N ALA A 69 -8.69 4.03 14.28
CA ALA A 69 -7.89 4.76 13.29
C ALA A 69 -8.75 5.78 12.53
N VAL A 70 -9.97 5.39 12.18
CA VAL A 70 -10.95 6.15 11.40
C VAL A 70 -11.44 7.41 12.13
N GLU A 71 -11.40 7.43 13.46
CA GLU A 71 -11.75 8.58 14.29
C GLU A 71 -10.54 9.46 14.60
N LYS A 72 -9.34 8.87 14.66
CA LYS A 72 -8.08 9.53 15.06
C LYS A 72 -7.40 10.31 13.92
N PHE A 73 -7.71 9.97 12.67
CA PHE A 73 -7.16 10.62 11.48
C PHE A 73 -8.30 11.13 10.58
N ASP A 74 -8.04 12.19 9.82
CA ASP A 74 -9.03 12.76 8.91
C ASP A 74 -9.23 11.85 7.69
N TYR A 75 -8.16 11.17 7.24
CA TYR A 75 -8.15 10.24 6.12
C TYR A 75 -7.51 8.91 6.53
N VAL A 76 -8.17 7.79 6.24
CA VAL A 76 -7.65 6.45 6.49
C VAL A 76 -7.74 5.60 5.23
N PHE A 77 -6.60 5.37 4.62
CA PHE A 77 -6.43 4.55 3.43
C PHE A 77 -5.84 3.19 3.81
N THR A 78 -6.66 2.15 3.72
CA THR A 78 -6.23 0.77 3.94
C THR A 78 -6.19 0.04 2.61
N GLU A 79 -5.39 -1.01 2.52
CA GLU A 79 -5.15 -1.73 1.26
C GLU A 79 -4.73 -0.77 0.13
N ASN A 80 -3.79 0.14 0.44
CA ASN A 80 -3.30 1.22 -0.43
C ASN A 80 -4.35 2.26 -0.88
N GLY A 81 -5.53 2.30 -0.26
CA GLY A 81 -6.62 3.22 -0.60
C GLY A 81 -7.81 2.53 -1.26
N LEU A 82 -7.76 1.22 -1.52
CA LEU A 82 -8.92 0.47 -2.02
C LEU A 82 -10.10 0.52 -1.05
N THR A 83 -9.79 0.61 0.25
CA THR A 83 -10.75 0.99 1.28
C THR A 83 -10.32 2.33 1.86
N TYR A 84 -11.19 3.33 1.79
CA TYR A 84 -10.92 4.71 2.18
C TYR A 84 -12.02 5.25 3.09
N HIS A 85 -11.61 5.78 4.25
CA HIS A 85 -12.48 6.50 5.17
C HIS A 85 -12.06 7.96 5.27
N ARG A 86 -13.04 8.86 5.32
CA ARG A 86 -12.86 10.30 5.52
C ARG A 86 -13.73 10.77 6.67
N ASN A 87 -13.16 11.50 7.62
CA ASN A 87 -13.89 12.09 8.75
C ASN A 87 -14.81 11.08 9.46
N GLY A 88 -14.29 9.89 9.77
CA GLY A 88 -15.06 8.85 10.43
C GLY A 88 -15.96 7.99 9.53
N LYS A 89 -16.07 8.30 8.22
CA LYS A 89 -17.04 7.67 7.31
C LYS A 89 -16.37 6.90 6.18
N LEU A 90 -16.86 5.69 5.91
CA LEU A 90 -16.46 4.94 4.72
C LEU A 90 -16.89 5.73 3.47
N THR A 91 -15.91 6.06 2.63
CA THR A 91 -16.11 6.84 1.39
C THR A 91 -16.02 5.95 0.17
N LEU A 92 -15.05 5.03 0.15
CA LEU A 92 -14.87 4.05 -0.92
C LEU A 92 -14.48 2.70 -0.35
N LYS A 93 -15.03 1.63 -0.95
CA LYS A 93 -14.52 0.27 -0.81
C LYS A 93 -14.60 -0.41 -2.17
N THR A 94 -13.45 -0.76 -2.73
CA THR A 94 -13.34 -1.49 -4.00
C THR A 94 -12.43 -2.70 -3.86
N ASN A 95 -12.43 -3.54 -4.88
CA ASN A 95 -11.55 -4.69 -4.99
C ASN A 95 -11.24 -4.99 -6.46
N ILE A 96 -10.27 -5.86 -6.71
CA ILE A 96 -9.80 -6.20 -8.05
C ILE A 96 -10.91 -6.81 -8.92
N CYS A 97 -11.84 -7.56 -8.32
CA CYS A 97 -12.97 -8.13 -9.04
C CYS A 97 -13.89 -7.04 -9.60
N ASN A 98 -14.24 -6.05 -8.78
CA ASN A 98 -15.07 -4.92 -9.19
C ASN A 98 -14.35 -4.04 -10.22
N TYR A 99 -13.03 -3.86 -10.08
CA TYR A 99 -12.25 -3.02 -10.99
C TYR A 99 -12.09 -3.64 -12.37
N LEU A 100 -11.73 -4.92 -12.46
CA LEU A 100 -11.54 -5.61 -13.73
C LEU A 100 -12.87 -6.00 -14.40
N GLY A 101 -13.90 -6.29 -13.59
CA GLY A 101 -15.12 -6.93 -14.06
C GLY A 101 -14.92 -8.44 -14.30
N GLU A 102 -16.03 -9.18 -14.21
CA GLU A 102 -16.01 -10.66 -14.29
C GLU A 102 -15.41 -11.19 -15.59
N GLU A 103 -15.70 -10.57 -16.73
CA GLU A 103 -15.19 -11.01 -18.03
C GLU A 103 -13.66 -11.01 -18.07
N LYS A 104 -13.03 -9.86 -17.76
CA LYS A 104 -11.57 -9.75 -17.76
C LYS A 104 -10.93 -10.57 -16.64
N LEU A 105 -11.56 -10.61 -15.46
CA LEU A 105 -11.08 -11.41 -14.35
C LEU A 105 -11.03 -12.90 -14.72
N GLN A 106 -12.11 -13.45 -15.29
CA GLN A 106 -12.17 -14.84 -15.70
C GLN A 106 -11.16 -15.16 -16.79
N GLU A 107 -10.96 -14.28 -17.78
CA GLU A 107 -9.91 -14.48 -18.79
C GLU A 107 -8.51 -14.64 -18.17
N VAL A 108 -8.16 -13.80 -17.18
CA VAL A 108 -6.88 -13.86 -16.48
C VAL A 108 -6.78 -15.15 -15.65
N LEU A 109 -7.84 -15.51 -14.92
CA LEU A 109 -7.87 -16.71 -14.09
C LEU A 109 -7.81 -17.99 -14.93
N ASP A 110 -8.57 -18.07 -16.03
CA ASP A 110 -8.57 -19.20 -16.95
C ASP A 110 -7.21 -19.39 -17.60
N PHE A 111 -6.56 -18.29 -18.01
CA PHE A 111 -5.19 -18.36 -18.51
C PHE A 111 -4.24 -18.93 -17.44
N CYS A 112 -4.33 -18.42 -16.21
CA CYS A 112 -3.48 -18.89 -15.12
C CYS A 112 -3.70 -20.37 -14.84
N LEU A 113 -4.96 -20.81 -14.72
CA LEU A 113 -5.31 -22.21 -14.46
C LEU A 113 -4.84 -23.13 -15.57
N LYS A 114 -5.00 -22.74 -16.83
CA LYS A 114 -4.51 -23.50 -17.97
C LYS A 114 -2.99 -23.64 -17.93
N TYR A 115 -2.27 -22.53 -17.79
CA TYR A 115 -0.80 -22.53 -17.71
C TYR A 115 -0.30 -23.41 -16.55
N LEU A 116 -0.92 -23.28 -15.36
CA LEU A 116 -0.63 -24.09 -14.17
C LEU A 116 -0.88 -25.59 -14.40
N SER A 117 -1.89 -25.96 -15.18
CA SER A 117 -2.21 -27.36 -15.47
C SER A 117 -1.13 -28.05 -16.32
N GLU A 118 -0.49 -27.29 -17.21
CA GLU A 118 0.52 -27.77 -18.16
C GLU A 118 1.93 -27.78 -17.56
N LEU A 119 2.19 -26.93 -16.55
CA LEU A 119 3.48 -26.90 -15.84
C LEU A 119 3.85 -28.26 -15.23
N LYS A 120 5.08 -28.71 -15.46
CA LYS A 120 5.69 -29.83 -14.73
C LYS A 120 6.65 -29.28 -13.69
N LEU A 121 6.39 -29.61 -12.43
CA LEU A 121 7.19 -29.17 -11.29
C LEU A 121 7.58 -30.40 -10.46
N PRO A 122 8.70 -30.34 -9.70
CA PRO A 122 9.05 -31.41 -8.77
C PRO A 122 7.93 -31.68 -7.75
N ILE A 123 7.24 -30.62 -7.33
CA ILE A 123 6.22 -30.65 -6.30
C ILE A 123 5.07 -29.70 -6.69
N LYS A 124 3.83 -30.20 -6.57
CA LYS A 124 2.60 -29.39 -6.57
C LYS A 124 1.79 -29.70 -5.31
N ARG A 125 1.13 -28.68 -4.76
CA ARG A 125 0.26 -28.76 -3.60
C ARG A 125 -1.11 -28.17 -3.95
N GLY A 126 -1.62 -27.22 -3.16
CA GLY A 126 -2.89 -26.54 -3.38
C GLY A 126 -2.78 -25.04 -3.12
N GLN A 127 -3.87 -24.31 -3.39
CA GLN A 127 -3.93 -22.84 -3.36
C GLN A 127 -2.91 -22.21 -4.35
N PHE A 128 -3.11 -22.52 -5.63
CA PHE A 128 -2.29 -21.99 -6.73
C PHE A 128 -2.65 -20.55 -7.09
N ILE A 129 -3.91 -20.17 -6.90
CA ILE A 129 -4.40 -18.82 -7.12
C ILE A 129 -5.13 -18.40 -5.83
N GLU A 130 -4.78 -17.24 -5.31
CA GLU A 130 -5.42 -16.61 -4.16
C GLU A 130 -5.90 -15.22 -4.56
N LEU A 131 -7.23 -15.02 -4.57
CA LEU A 131 -7.84 -13.71 -4.74
C LEU A 131 -7.77 -12.95 -3.43
N ARG A 132 -7.13 -11.79 -3.46
CA ARG A 132 -7.12 -10.79 -2.37
C ARG A 132 -7.85 -9.55 -2.85
N SER A 133 -8.21 -8.64 -1.94
CA SER A 133 -8.96 -7.45 -2.33
C SER A 133 -8.24 -6.63 -3.40
N GLY A 134 -6.92 -6.46 -3.30
CA GLY A 134 -6.14 -5.64 -4.22
C GLY A 134 -5.42 -6.38 -5.34
N LEU A 135 -5.36 -7.71 -5.30
CA LEU A 135 -4.47 -8.46 -6.19
C LEU A 135 -4.89 -9.92 -6.33
N ILE A 136 -4.45 -10.54 -7.41
CA ILE A 136 -4.44 -11.99 -7.59
C ILE A 136 -3.02 -12.47 -7.30
N ASN A 137 -2.84 -13.31 -6.29
CA ASN A 137 -1.57 -13.98 -6.07
C ASN A 137 -1.57 -15.34 -6.80
N VAL A 138 -0.52 -15.60 -7.58
CA VAL A 138 -0.33 -16.86 -8.29
C VAL A 138 0.93 -17.54 -7.77
N CYS A 139 0.79 -18.79 -7.33
CA CYS A 139 1.84 -19.63 -6.77
C CYS A 139 1.92 -20.94 -7.57
N PRO A 140 2.91 -21.11 -8.48
CA PRO A 140 2.97 -22.29 -9.35
C PRO A 140 3.00 -23.63 -8.64
N MET A 141 3.73 -23.73 -7.52
CA MET A 141 3.75 -24.95 -6.70
C MET A 141 2.52 -25.11 -5.79
N GLY A 142 1.74 -24.03 -5.57
CA GLY A 142 0.67 -23.94 -4.58
C GLY A 142 1.18 -23.52 -3.19
N ARG A 143 0.47 -22.61 -2.51
CA ARG A 143 0.85 -22.06 -1.19
C ARG A 143 0.79 -23.06 -0.04
N ASN A 144 0.01 -24.13 -0.18
CA ASN A 144 -0.15 -25.16 0.86
C ASN A 144 1.06 -26.11 0.89
N CYS A 145 2.27 -25.58 1.06
CA CYS A 145 3.52 -26.32 1.05
C CYS A 145 4.27 -26.19 2.38
N THR A 146 5.15 -27.15 2.67
CA THR A 146 6.10 -27.06 3.79
C THR A 146 7.26 -26.12 3.45
N ASN A 147 8.09 -25.77 4.45
CA ASN A 147 9.30 -24.98 4.21
C ASN A 147 10.31 -25.73 3.33
N ASP A 148 10.51 -27.03 3.56
CA ASP A 148 11.42 -27.84 2.76
C ASP A 148 10.97 -27.92 1.29
N GLU A 149 9.66 -28.08 1.05
CA GLU A 149 9.08 -28.05 -0.29
C GLU A 149 9.23 -26.69 -0.97
N ARG A 150 9.09 -25.61 -0.19
CA ARG A 150 9.34 -24.24 -0.65
C ARG A 150 10.79 -24.07 -1.10
N GLU A 151 11.77 -24.55 -0.35
CA GLU A 151 13.19 -24.48 -0.74
C GLU A 151 13.48 -25.28 -2.01
N ILE A 152 12.85 -26.44 -2.19
CA ILE A 152 12.94 -27.21 -3.45
C ILE A 152 12.43 -26.36 -4.62
N PHE A 153 11.27 -25.73 -4.49
CA PHE A 153 10.73 -24.88 -5.56
C PHE A 153 11.55 -23.62 -5.79
N ILE A 154 12.09 -22.98 -4.75
CA ILE A 154 12.96 -21.80 -4.90
C ILE A 154 14.17 -22.12 -5.76
N ASN A 155 14.84 -23.24 -5.47
CA ASN A 155 15.99 -23.68 -6.25
C ASN A 155 15.60 -24.06 -7.69
N TYR A 156 14.49 -24.78 -7.85
CA TYR A 156 13.96 -25.15 -9.16
C TYR A 156 13.58 -23.92 -10.01
N ASP A 157 12.88 -22.95 -9.44
CA ASP A 157 12.48 -21.71 -10.10
C ASP A 157 13.68 -20.85 -10.48
N LYS A 158 14.75 -20.86 -9.66
CA LYS A 158 16.01 -20.17 -9.99
C LYS A 158 16.72 -20.77 -11.20
N GLU A 159 16.64 -22.08 -11.38
CA GLU A 159 17.26 -22.79 -12.51
C GLU A 159 16.39 -22.75 -13.78
N HIS A 160 15.07 -22.89 -13.63
CA HIS A 160 14.13 -23.06 -14.74
C HIS A 160 13.29 -21.82 -15.05
N HIS A 161 13.44 -20.74 -14.29
CA HIS A 161 12.76 -19.46 -14.50
C HIS A 161 11.23 -19.57 -14.58
N VAL A 162 10.63 -20.48 -13.79
CA VAL A 162 9.20 -20.84 -13.89
C VAL A 162 8.29 -19.61 -13.78
N ARG A 163 8.47 -18.80 -12.73
CA ARG A 163 7.66 -17.59 -12.49
C ARG A 163 7.92 -16.51 -13.52
N GLU A 164 9.18 -16.35 -13.92
CA GLU A 164 9.58 -15.33 -14.91
C GLU A 164 8.95 -15.61 -16.27
N ASN A 165 9.03 -16.86 -16.74
CA ASN A 165 8.39 -17.27 -17.99
C ASN A 165 6.86 -17.12 -17.93
N PHE A 166 6.25 -17.51 -16.80
CA PHE A 166 4.80 -17.34 -16.61
C PHE A 166 4.39 -15.86 -16.64
N ILE A 167 5.12 -14.99 -15.94
CA ILE A 167 4.90 -13.55 -15.96
C ILE A 167 5.07 -12.99 -17.38
N ALA A 168 6.06 -13.45 -18.14
CA ALA A 168 6.29 -12.99 -19.51
C ALA A 168 5.11 -13.30 -20.43
N GLU A 169 4.57 -14.53 -20.37
CA GLU A 169 3.40 -14.91 -21.17
C GLU A 169 2.12 -14.18 -20.74
N LEU A 170 1.90 -14.02 -19.44
CA LEU A 170 0.81 -13.20 -18.90
C LEU A 170 0.91 -11.76 -19.41
N SER A 171 2.08 -11.16 -19.29
CA SER A 171 2.36 -9.78 -19.71
C SER A 171 2.15 -9.60 -21.20
N GLN A 172 2.53 -10.59 -22.02
CA GLN A 172 2.33 -10.56 -23.46
C GLN A 172 0.83 -10.62 -23.81
N LYS A 173 0.09 -11.55 -23.17
CA LYS A 173 -1.32 -11.80 -23.47
C LYS A 173 -2.24 -10.66 -23.03
N PHE A 174 -1.94 -10.02 -21.90
CA PHE A 174 -2.77 -8.99 -21.28
C PHE A 174 -2.05 -7.64 -21.21
N ASN A 175 -1.24 -7.32 -22.23
CA ASN A 175 -0.43 -6.10 -22.27
C ASN A 175 -1.26 -4.80 -22.23
N ASP A 176 -2.52 -4.88 -22.67
CA ASP A 176 -3.48 -3.79 -22.77
C ASP A 176 -4.43 -3.70 -21.57
N ALA A 177 -4.41 -4.70 -20.67
CA ALA A 177 -5.32 -4.80 -19.55
C ALA A 177 -4.98 -3.86 -18.37
N GLY A 178 -3.91 -3.05 -18.50
CA GLY A 178 -3.46 -2.16 -17.43
C GLY A 178 -2.98 -2.90 -16.17
N LEU A 179 -2.60 -4.18 -16.29
CA LEU A 179 -2.11 -5.00 -15.18
C LEU A 179 -0.59 -4.87 -15.00
N VAL A 180 -0.15 -5.07 -13.77
CA VAL A 180 1.26 -5.18 -13.36
C VAL A 180 1.48 -6.57 -12.77
N TYR A 181 2.60 -7.17 -13.16
CA TYR A 181 3.02 -8.50 -12.73
C TYR A 181 4.31 -8.35 -11.93
N SER A 182 4.23 -8.61 -10.63
CA SER A 182 5.37 -8.43 -9.73
C SER A 182 5.78 -9.75 -9.12
N ARG A 183 7.08 -10.05 -9.15
CA ARG A 183 7.63 -11.17 -8.38
C ARG A 183 7.56 -10.88 -6.88
N GLY A 184 6.42 -11.24 -6.27
CA GLY A 184 6.17 -11.15 -4.84
C GLY A 184 6.62 -12.41 -4.09
N GLY A 185 7.60 -12.26 -3.20
CA GLY A 185 8.09 -13.33 -2.32
C GLY A 185 8.91 -14.42 -3.04
N GLN A 186 9.07 -15.55 -2.37
CA GLN A 186 9.99 -16.61 -2.81
C GLN A 186 9.38 -17.61 -3.80
N ILE A 187 8.07 -17.84 -3.74
CA ILE A 187 7.39 -18.93 -4.48
C ILE A 187 6.22 -18.48 -5.35
N SER A 188 5.82 -17.21 -5.27
CA SER A 188 4.65 -16.66 -5.96
C SER A 188 5.01 -15.41 -6.75
N PHE A 189 4.00 -14.87 -7.43
CA PHE A 189 3.98 -13.53 -7.97
C PHE A 189 2.57 -12.94 -7.84
N ASP A 190 2.46 -11.62 -7.90
CA ASP A 190 1.22 -10.88 -7.75
C ASP A 190 0.83 -10.24 -9.08
N ILE A 191 -0.47 -10.25 -9.37
CA ILE A 191 -1.11 -9.56 -10.50
C ILE A 191 -2.05 -8.52 -9.91
N TYR A 192 -1.85 -7.25 -10.26
CA TYR A 192 -2.68 -6.15 -9.76
C TYR A 192 -2.79 -5.02 -10.79
N PRO A 193 -3.84 -4.18 -10.73
CA PRO A 193 -3.95 -3.03 -11.61
C PRO A 193 -2.80 -2.04 -11.41
N ARG A 194 -2.34 -1.46 -12.51
CA ARG A 194 -1.33 -0.41 -12.50
C ARG A 194 -1.81 0.76 -11.64
N GLY A 195 -0.92 1.24 -10.78
CA GLY A 195 -1.23 2.34 -9.87
C GLY A 195 -1.75 1.91 -8.49
N TRP A 196 -2.15 0.63 -8.29
CA TRP A 196 -2.62 0.10 -6.99
C TRP A 196 -1.50 -0.13 -5.96
N ASN A 197 -0.48 0.72 -5.98
CA ASN A 197 0.45 0.94 -4.88
C ASN A 197 -0.03 2.14 -4.03
N LYS A 198 0.76 2.57 -3.04
CA LYS A 198 0.33 3.65 -2.14
C LYS A 198 -0.05 4.95 -2.84
N ARG A 199 0.42 5.22 -4.06
CA ARG A 199 0.00 6.40 -4.84
C ARG A 199 -1.50 6.44 -5.13
N TYR A 200 -2.17 5.28 -5.14
CA TYR A 200 -3.61 5.21 -5.40
C TYR A 200 -4.43 6.06 -4.44
N CYS A 201 -3.98 6.25 -3.18
CA CYS A 201 -4.70 7.10 -2.25
C CYS A 201 -4.67 8.60 -2.62
N LEU A 202 -3.68 9.04 -3.39
CA LEU A 202 -3.56 10.45 -3.81
C LEU A 202 -4.71 10.83 -4.75
N ASP A 203 -5.15 9.90 -5.60
CA ASP A 203 -6.26 10.11 -6.53
C ASP A 203 -7.59 10.40 -5.79
N HIS A 204 -7.70 10.00 -4.52
CA HIS A 204 -8.89 10.26 -3.69
C HIS A 204 -8.93 11.65 -3.06
N ILE A 205 -7.79 12.34 -3.01
CA ILE A 205 -7.64 13.67 -2.37
C ILE A 205 -7.36 14.78 -3.39
N ASP A 206 -7.21 14.46 -4.68
CA ASP A 206 -7.01 15.46 -5.74
C ASP A 206 -8.14 16.52 -5.75
N ALA A 207 -9.38 16.12 -5.48
CA ALA A 207 -10.53 17.03 -5.44
C ALA A 207 -10.63 17.88 -4.15
N ASP A 208 -9.79 17.59 -3.14
CA ASP A 208 -9.85 18.27 -1.85
C ASP A 208 -9.04 19.57 -1.79
N GLY A 209 -8.25 19.85 -2.84
CA GLY A 209 -7.59 21.14 -3.00
C GLY A 209 -6.35 21.35 -2.12
N PHE A 210 -5.73 20.28 -1.63
CA PHE A 210 -4.44 20.38 -0.94
C PHE A 210 -3.35 20.82 -1.93
N GLU A 211 -2.57 21.82 -1.54
CA GLU A 211 -1.46 22.36 -2.34
C GLU A 211 -0.11 21.83 -1.86
N ASP A 212 0.03 21.54 -0.55
CA ASP A 212 1.25 20.98 0.02
C ASP A 212 0.97 19.65 0.73
N ILE A 213 1.31 18.56 0.04
CA ILE A 213 1.11 17.21 0.55
C ILE A 213 2.46 16.65 0.99
N HIS A 214 2.63 16.41 2.29
CA HIS A 214 3.82 15.77 2.83
C HIS A 214 3.56 14.28 3.02
N PHE A 215 4.39 13.44 2.41
CA PHE A 215 4.35 11.99 2.67
C PHE A 215 5.51 11.57 3.56
N PHE A 216 5.24 10.77 4.59
CA PHE A 216 6.23 10.24 5.51
C PHE A 216 6.23 8.70 5.47
N GLY A 217 7.38 8.08 5.19
CA GLY A 217 7.49 6.61 5.09
C GLY A 217 8.91 6.07 5.34
N ASP A 218 9.03 4.82 5.75
CA ASP A 218 10.32 4.19 6.08
C ASP A 218 10.93 3.43 4.88
N ARG A 219 10.10 2.84 4.01
CA ARG A 219 10.54 2.01 2.88
C ARG A 219 10.58 2.77 1.56
N CYS A 220 11.31 3.87 1.57
CA CYS A 220 11.43 4.79 0.43
C CYS A 220 12.55 4.45 -0.57
N GLU A 221 13.20 3.29 -0.46
CA GLU A 221 14.23 2.82 -1.40
C GLU A 221 13.62 2.04 -2.57
N PRO A 222 14.28 1.93 -3.75
CA PRO A 222 13.77 1.15 -4.88
C PRO A 222 13.36 -0.27 -4.47
N GLY A 223 12.11 -0.65 -4.75
CA GLY A 223 11.51 -1.92 -4.33
C GLY A 223 10.86 -1.91 -2.94
N GLY A 224 10.99 -0.82 -2.18
CA GLY A 224 10.25 -0.56 -0.95
C GLY A 224 8.81 -0.16 -1.23
N THR A 225 7.92 -0.42 -0.26
CA THR A 225 6.47 -0.20 -0.39
C THR A 225 6.09 1.28 -0.47
N ASP A 226 6.97 2.18 -0.04
CA ASP A 226 6.73 3.62 -0.03
C ASP A 226 7.41 4.34 -1.20
N TYR A 227 8.28 3.65 -1.95
CA TYR A 227 9.12 4.25 -2.98
C TYR A 227 8.31 5.07 -3.99
N ASP A 228 7.24 4.48 -4.51
CA ASP A 228 6.44 5.09 -5.56
C ASP A 228 5.71 6.36 -5.09
N ILE A 229 5.13 6.33 -3.88
CA ILE A 229 4.46 7.51 -3.32
C ILE A 229 5.47 8.56 -2.87
N TYR A 230 6.59 8.15 -2.28
CA TYR A 230 7.69 9.03 -1.88
C TYR A 230 8.30 9.81 -3.07
N LYS A 231 8.28 9.23 -4.28
CA LYS A 231 8.75 9.85 -5.52
C LYS A 231 7.64 10.48 -6.36
N ASP A 232 6.38 10.41 -5.93
CA ASP A 232 5.27 11.02 -6.67
C ASP A 232 5.42 12.55 -6.67
N PRO A 233 5.33 13.23 -7.82
CA PRO A 233 5.51 14.68 -7.89
C PRO A 233 4.44 15.48 -7.14
N ARG A 234 3.31 14.85 -6.76
CA ARG A 234 2.26 15.48 -5.96
C ARG A 234 2.63 15.63 -4.48
N VAL A 235 3.72 15.00 -4.02
CA VAL A 235 4.08 15.02 -2.60
C VAL A 235 5.52 15.49 -2.35
N THR A 236 5.70 16.18 -1.23
CA THR A 236 7.00 16.38 -0.59
C THR A 236 7.31 15.13 0.24
N GLY A 237 8.16 14.24 -0.28
CA GLY A 237 8.50 12.98 0.37
C GLY A 237 9.55 13.10 1.49
N HIS A 238 9.26 12.51 2.65
CA HIS A 238 10.12 12.45 3.83
C HIS A 238 10.43 11.01 4.19
N LYS A 239 11.68 10.58 4.00
CA LYS A 239 12.13 9.28 4.50
C LYS A 239 12.25 9.33 6.02
N ILE A 240 11.68 8.33 6.68
CA ILE A 240 11.63 8.14 8.13
C ILE A 240 12.44 6.91 8.53
N THR A 241 13.15 6.96 9.67
CA THR A 241 13.83 5.78 10.23
C THR A 241 13.14 5.20 11.47
N GLY A 242 12.09 5.86 11.95
CA GLY A 242 11.25 5.43 13.07
C GLY A 242 10.41 6.58 13.65
N PRO A 243 9.58 6.30 14.67
CA PRO A 243 8.67 7.30 15.25
C PRO A 243 9.37 8.54 15.82
N ASP A 244 10.56 8.40 16.40
CA ASP A 244 11.32 9.55 16.95
C ASP A 244 11.88 10.45 15.85
N ASP A 245 12.34 9.88 14.74
CA ASP A 245 12.78 10.64 13.56
C ASP A 245 11.59 11.36 12.90
N LEU A 246 10.42 10.70 12.86
CA LEU A 246 9.17 11.33 12.40
C LEU A 246 8.82 12.57 13.23
N LYS A 247 8.81 12.46 14.56
CA LYS A 247 8.55 13.60 15.45
C LYS A 247 9.50 14.77 15.16
N LYS A 248 10.80 14.48 15.07
CA LYS A 248 11.84 15.48 14.80
C LYS A 248 11.59 16.19 13.47
N LYS A 249 11.34 15.44 12.39
CA LYS A 249 11.10 16.01 11.06
C LYS A 249 9.86 16.89 11.01
N ILE A 250 8.76 16.46 11.63
CA ILE A 250 7.53 17.28 11.69
C ILE A 250 7.79 18.58 12.46
N GLN A 251 8.51 18.51 13.59
CA GLN A 251 8.87 19.70 14.35
C GLN A 251 9.74 20.66 13.53
N GLU A 252 10.70 20.15 12.77
CA GLU A 252 11.56 20.95 11.88
C GLU A 252 10.77 21.61 10.74
N ILE A 253 9.76 20.94 10.19
CA ILE A 253 8.87 21.50 9.14
C ILE A 253 8.05 22.65 9.73
N ILE A 254 7.34 22.39 10.84
CA ILE A 254 6.49 23.39 11.50
C ILE A 254 7.30 24.63 11.93
N LEU A 255 8.54 24.45 12.40
CA LEU A 255 9.42 25.56 12.79
C LEU A 255 9.90 26.42 11.61
N LYS A 256 9.97 25.87 10.39
CA LYS A 256 10.36 26.62 9.19
C LYS A 256 9.19 27.42 8.60
N GLU A 257 7.97 26.99 8.86
CA GLU A 257 6.72 27.63 8.42
C GLU A 257 6.24 28.73 9.39
N SER A 258 6.78 28.76 10.62
CA SER A 258 6.51 29.77 11.66
C SER A 258 7.38 31.01 11.52
#